data_AF-A0A7C4P0P7-F1
#
_entry.id   AF-A0A7C4P0P7-F1
#
_cell.length_a   1.000
_cell.length_b   1.000
_cell.length_c   1.000
_cell.angle_alpha   90.00
_cell.angle_beta   90.00
_cell.angle_gamma   90.00
#
_symmetry.space_group_name_H-M   'P 1'
#
loop_
_entity.id
_entity.type
_entity.pdbx_description
1 polymer ?
#
loop_
_entity_poly.entity_id
_entity_poly.type
_entity_poly.pdbx_seq_one_letter_code
_entity_poly.pdbx_strand_id
1 'polypeptide(L)'
;MKKVEQIFNNNIVIDYDETLSQNTILDILKSDFNLLNESNPYVCNLNQREIKLFVKQVTYLGHPHLEFKKRIQISKGWQNGLRDEFAFLLGIYKYKKTIIYVLFDKKNFIQRNTNNSSAHVSTFDLLSAQQKGIFTKKDIRGNLITCLRRDLISVFLSRIVNNEIILSKEILLFENFKRNLDISYSGIQCYKEMIFEKYRNKFQPEWFGFYLEYKFEKFLEENPSYKSICFYQSKKSKNEIDLDLNFNDEFLGDLKTHSNDSGAILGNDLINVNKALENYGKLWYIVFNHDTILDSERGFEVTKFWNGVLKKKNLMSYSRRMKHSVVLISLMILEINKYNQIYLSKFNQGINSNSLPRNPKIKINKNVINNFLIYDSKF
;
A
#
# COMPACT_ATOMS: atom_id res chain seq x y z
N MET A 1 5.17 -25.30 20.23
CA MET A 1 5.24 -23.93 19.67
C MET A 1 4.80 -23.97 18.21
N LYS A 2 4.17 -22.92 17.70
CA LYS A 2 3.76 -22.82 16.29
C LYS A 2 4.94 -22.33 15.45
N LYS A 3 5.20 -22.95 14.29
CA LYS A 3 6.14 -22.41 13.30
C LYS A 3 5.49 -21.25 12.55
N VAL A 4 6.29 -20.24 12.23
CA VAL A 4 5.84 -18.98 11.64
C VAL A 4 6.82 -18.54 10.55
N GLU A 5 6.44 -17.52 9.78
CA GLU A 5 7.34 -16.99 8.77
C GLU A 5 8.53 -16.27 9.41
N GLN A 6 9.72 -16.55 8.88
CA GLN A 6 11.00 -15.93 9.22
C GLN A 6 11.73 -15.49 7.95
N ILE A 7 12.51 -14.42 8.05
CA ILE A 7 13.40 -13.92 7.00
C ILE A 7 14.78 -14.51 7.19
N PHE A 8 15.24 -15.27 6.19
CA PHE A 8 16.57 -15.84 6.14
C PHE A 8 17.23 -15.48 4.80
N ASN A 9 18.35 -14.76 4.86
CA ASN A 9 18.96 -14.13 3.69
C ASN A 9 17.91 -13.29 2.95
N ASN A 10 17.58 -13.61 1.70
CA ASN A 10 16.61 -12.87 0.89
C ASN A 10 15.32 -13.65 0.65
N ASN A 11 14.95 -14.58 1.56
CA ASN A 11 13.77 -15.43 1.42
C ASN A 11 12.96 -15.53 2.72
N ILE A 12 11.69 -15.92 2.57
CA ILE A 12 10.83 -16.34 3.68
C ILE A 12 10.99 -17.85 3.88
N VAL A 13 11.17 -18.26 5.13
CA VAL A 13 11.21 -19.66 5.58
C VAL A 13 10.23 -19.87 6.73
N ILE A 14 9.81 -21.10 6.97
CA ILE A 14 8.91 -21.46 8.08
C ILE A 14 9.72 -22.08 9.22
N ASP A 15 9.82 -21.38 10.35
CA ASP A 15 10.56 -21.84 11.53
C ASP A 15 10.02 -21.22 12.84
N TYR A 16 10.61 -21.57 13.98
CA TYR A 16 10.30 -20.97 15.27
C TYR A 16 10.77 -19.52 15.37
N ASP A 17 10.08 -18.75 16.21
CA ASP A 17 10.47 -17.39 16.55
C ASP A 17 11.63 -17.40 17.54
N GLU A 18 12.64 -16.57 17.30
CA GLU A 18 13.76 -16.40 18.22
C GLU A 18 13.37 -15.42 19.33
N THR A 19 13.93 -15.59 20.53
CA THR A 19 13.78 -14.62 21.64
C THR A 19 15.14 -14.01 21.93
N LEU A 20 15.20 -12.68 22.05
CA LEU A 20 16.41 -11.96 22.37
C LEU A 20 16.45 -11.58 23.85
N SER A 21 17.60 -11.84 24.48
CA SER A 21 17.90 -11.28 25.79
C SER A 21 18.18 -9.77 25.68
N GLN A 22 18.09 -9.07 26.82
CA GLN A 22 18.46 -7.65 26.86
C GLN A 22 19.93 -7.42 26.49
N ASN A 23 20.83 -8.32 26.90
CA ASN A 23 22.25 -8.25 26.55
C ASN A 23 22.44 -8.39 25.04
N THR A 24 21.73 -9.32 24.39
CA THR A 24 21.81 -9.49 22.93
C THR A 24 21.32 -8.24 22.19
N ILE A 25 20.26 -7.58 22.68
CA ILE A 25 19.80 -6.30 22.12
C ILE A 25 20.89 -5.23 22.29
N LEU A 26 21.48 -5.13 23.48
CA LEU A 26 22.55 -4.17 23.75
C LEU A 26 23.77 -4.41 22.84
N ASP A 27 24.20 -5.66 22.66
CA ASP A 27 25.34 -6.01 21.81
C ASP A 27 25.11 -5.60 20.35
N ILE A 28 23.91 -5.86 19.82
CA ILE A 28 23.51 -5.43 18.47
C ILE A 28 23.60 -3.90 18.36
N LEU A 29 23.05 -3.18 19.33
CA LEU A 29 23.07 -1.71 19.32
C LEU A 29 24.48 -1.14 19.45
N LYS A 30 25.34 -1.70 20.32
CA LYS A 30 26.75 -1.28 20.47
C LYS A 30 27.55 -1.45 19.17
N SER A 31 27.26 -2.49 18.40
CA SER A 31 27.92 -2.70 17.12
C SER A 31 27.48 -1.75 16.01
N ASP A 32 26.29 -1.14 16.14
CA ASP A 32 25.69 -0.31 15.09
C ASP A 32 25.66 1.19 15.46
N PHE A 33 25.79 1.52 16.75
CA PHE A 33 25.70 2.89 17.27
C PHE A 33 26.76 3.16 18.35
N ASN A 34 27.18 4.42 18.44
CA ASN A 34 27.94 4.92 19.59
C ASN A 34 26.97 5.30 20.72
N LEU A 35 26.77 4.39 21.68
CA LEU A 35 25.82 4.56 22.77
C LEU A 35 26.40 5.42 23.90
N LEU A 36 25.66 6.44 24.31
CA LEU A 36 25.88 7.26 25.50
C LEU A 36 25.16 6.69 26.75
N ASN A 37 24.07 5.93 26.54
CA ASN A 37 23.36 5.19 27.57
C ASN A 37 23.09 3.75 27.11
N GLU A 38 23.44 2.78 27.94
CA GLU A 38 23.35 1.33 27.66
C GLU A 38 22.06 0.69 28.20
N SER A 39 21.10 1.50 28.66
CA SER A 39 19.79 1.07 29.12
C SER A 39 18.68 1.68 28.27
N ASN A 40 17.48 1.12 28.30
CA ASN A 40 16.35 1.64 27.52
C ASN A 40 15.66 2.82 28.26
N PRO A 41 15.47 4.00 27.62
CA PRO A 41 15.83 4.35 26.25
C PRO A 41 17.32 4.50 26.04
N TYR A 42 17.84 3.81 25.02
CA TYR A 42 19.26 3.91 24.65
C TYR A 42 19.50 5.29 24.07
N VAL A 43 20.61 5.92 24.41
CA VAL A 43 20.94 7.25 23.89
C VAL A 43 22.15 7.12 22.99
N CYS A 44 22.14 7.72 21.82
CA CYS A 44 23.30 7.78 20.94
C CYS A 44 23.41 9.15 20.28
N ASN A 45 24.60 9.49 19.81
CA ASN A 45 24.84 10.73 19.08
C ASN A 45 24.81 10.48 17.57
N LEU A 46 23.96 11.20 16.85
CA LEU A 46 23.89 11.22 15.39
C LEU A 46 23.96 12.67 14.91
N ASN A 47 24.94 12.98 14.05
CA ASN A 47 25.14 14.33 13.49
C ASN A 47 25.18 15.44 14.56
N GLN A 48 25.91 15.23 15.66
CA GLN A 48 26.01 16.16 16.80
C GLN A 48 24.68 16.39 17.55
N ARG A 49 23.68 15.53 17.35
CA ARG A 49 22.43 15.53 18.10
C ARG A 49 22.27 14.23 18.87
N GLU A 50 21.89 14.35 20.13
CA GLU A 50 21.50 13.20 20.92
C GLU A 50 20.12 12.72 20.50
N ILE A 51 20.01 11.43 20.23
CA ILE A 51 18.75 10.77 19.93
C ILE A 51 18.45 9.68 20.96
N LYS A 52 17.17 9.43 21.22
CA LYS A 52 16.70 8.42 22.17
C LYS A 52 16.05 7.25 21.42
N LEU A 53 16.55 6.04 21.62
CA LEU A 53 16.04 4.81 21.00
C LEU A 53 15.27 3.99 22.05
N PHE A 54 13.96 3.92 21.88
CA PHE A 54 13.07 3.05 22.66
C PHE A 54 12.95 1.70 21.96
N VAL A 55 13.77 0.73 22.39
CA VAL A 55 14.01 -0.50 21.62
C VAL A 55 13.23 -1.71 22.16
N LYS A 56 12.58 -2.47 21.27
CA LYS A 56 11.99 -3.78 21.57
C LYS A 56 12.30 -4.79 20.47
N GLN A 57 12.28 -6.07 20.81
CA GLN A 57 12.34 -7.12 19.80
C GLN A 57 11.03 -7.18 19.01
N VAL A 58 11.14 -7.35 17.69
CA VAL A 58 10.04 -7.72 16.79
C VAL A 58 9.84 -9.23 16.87
N THR A 59 8.68 -9.66 17.35
CA THR A 59 8.32 -11.07 17.53
C THR A 59 6.97 -11.39 16.90
N TYR A 60 6.69 -12.68 16.71
CA TYR A 60 5.38 -13.17 16.27
C TYR A 60 4.27 -12.73 17.23
N LEU A 61 3.15 -12.30 16.66
CA LEU A 61 2.01 -11.75 17.39
C LEU A 61 1.35 -12.75 18.36
N GLY A 62 1.56 -14.06 18.16
CA GLY A 62 0.99 -15.15 18.95
C GLY A 62 -0.30 -15.71 18.34
N HIS A 63 -0.78 -16.83 18.88
CA HIS A 63 -2.07 -17.41 18.49
C HIS A 63 -3.23 -16.48 18.91
N PRO A 64 -4.27 -16.25 18.09
CA PRO A 64 -4.64 -16.94 16.84
C PRO A 64 -4.15 -16.27 15.55
N HIS A 65 -3.12 -15.43 15.60
CA HIS A 65 -2.76 -14.58 14.47
C HIS A 65 -2.01 -15.32 13.33
N LEU A 66 -2.10 -14.77 12.12
CA LEU A 66 -1.44 -15.31 10.92
C LEU A 66 0.09 -15.27 11.05
N GLU A 67 0.75 -16.25 10.42
CA GLU A 67 2.19 -16.53 10.59
C GLU A 67 3.12 -15.39 10.16
N PHE A 68 2.67 -14.54 9.23
CA PHE A 68 3.40 -13.36 8.77
C PHE A 68 3.29 -12.15 9.71
N LYS A 69 2.39 -12.16 10.71
CA LYS A 69 2.14 -11.00 11.57
C LYS A 69 3.13 -10.95 12.74
N LYS A 70 4.00 -9.94 12.71
CA LYS A 70 4.95 -9.64 13.80
C LYS A 70 4.59 -8.33 14.51
N ARG A 71 5.12 -8.11 15.71
CA ARG A 71 4.93 -6.88 16.50
C ARG A 71 6.10 -6.56 17.41
N ILE A 72 6.14 -5.33 17.89
CA ILE A 72 6.75 -4.99 19.19
C ILE A 72 5.65 -4.80 20.24
N GLN A 73 5.95 -5.15 21.50
CA GLN A 73 5.12 -4.81 22.66
C GLN A 73 5.74 -3.62 23.38
N ILE A 74 5.04 -2.48 23.36
CA ILE A 74 5.55 -1.22 23.89
C ILE A 74 5.40 -1.22 25.41
N SER A 75 6.48 -0.86 26.12
CA SER A 75 6.47 -0.83 27.58
C SER A 75 5.58 0.29 28.12
N LYS A 76 4.96 0.04 29.27
CA LYS A 76 4.19 1.05 30.01
C LYS A 76 5.11 2.21 30.43
N GLY A 77 4.64 3.46 30.28
CA GLY A 77 5.37 4.66 30.70
C GLY A 77 6.25 5.31 29.64
N TRP A 78 6.48 4.66 28.49
CA TRP A 78 7.31 5.21 27.41
C TRP A 78 6.68 6.43 26.72
N GLN A 79 5.39 6.71 26.93
CA GLN A 79 4.67 7.80 26.28
C GLN A 79 5.35 9.15 26.49
N ASN A 80 5.77 9.45 27.72
CA ASN A 80 6.39 10.74 28.05
C ASN A 80 7.75 10.88 27.36
N GLY A 81 8.57 9.83 27.35
CA GLY A 81 9.86 9.85 26.69
C GLY A 81 9.77 9.91 25.17
N LEU A 82 8.76 9.26 24.58
CA LEU A 82 8.50 9.30 23.13
C LEU A 82 7.98 10.67 22.64
N ARG A 83 7.52 11.56 23.52
CA ARG A 83 7.12 12.93 23.13
C ARG A 83 8.29 13.80 22.67
N ASP A 84 9.50 13.49 23.10
CA ASP A 84 10.72 14.15 22.64
C ASP A 84 10.84 14.01 21.12
N GLU A 85 11.12 15.10 20.40
CA GLU A 85 11.24 15.14 18.94
C GLU A 85 12.21 14.08 18.41
N PHE A 86 13.36 13.92 19.06
CA PHE A 86 14.44 13.00 18.66
C PHE A 86 14.38 11.65 19.38
N ALA A 87 13.22 11.29 19.93
CA ALA A 87 12.95 9.93 20.39
C ALA A 87 12.35 9.07 19.27
N PHE A 88 12.84 7.83 19.13
CA PHE A 88 12.42 6.87 18.12
C PHE A 88 11.97 5.57 18.76
N LEU A 89 10.85 5.03 18.27
CA LEU A 89 10.37 3.70 18.65
C LEU A 89 10.94 2.67 17.66
N LEU A 90 11.87 1.84 18.14
CA LEU A 90 12.68 0.95 17.31
C LEU A 90 12.41 -0.52 17.63
N GLY A 91 12.10 -1.28 16.61
CA GLY A 91 12.03 -2.74 16.61
C GLY A 91 13.35 -3.35 16.12
N ILE A 92 13.80 -4.42 16.76
CA ILE A 92 14.87 -5.29 16.24
C ILE A 92 14.26 -6.63 15.90
N TYR A 93 14.20 -6.95 14.61
CA TYR A 93 13.96 -8.30 14.13
C TYR A 93 15.28 -9.05 14.02
N LYS A 94 15.32 -10.29 14.49
CA LYS A 94 16.46 -11.18 14.35
C LYS A 94 16.00 -12.61 14.10
N TYR A 95 16.62 -13.24 13.11
CA TYR A 95 16.56 -14.68 12.89
C TYR A 95 17.91 -15.14 12.34
N LYS A 96 18.60 -16.03 13.06
CA LYS A 96 19.97 -16.44 12.77
C LYS A 96 20.89 -15.22 12.61
N LYS A 97 21.52 -15.06 11.44
CA LYS A 97 22.40 -13.93 11.13
C LYS A 97 21.66 -12.70 10.58
N THR A 98 20.39 -12.83 10.21
CA THR A 98 19.61 -11.72 9.65
C THR A 98 19.14 -10.80 10.78
N ILE A 99 19.46 -9.51 10.68
CA ILE A 99 19.01 -8.46 11.59
C ILE A 99 18.39 -7.34 10.74
N ILE A 100 17.19 -6.93 11.11
CA ILE A 100 16.44 -5.87 10.42
C ILE A 100 15.89 -4.93 11.50
N TYR A 101 16.11 -3.64 11.30
CA TYR A 101 15.54 -2.61 12.15
C TYR A 101 14.17 -2.19 11.65
N VAL A 102 13.25 -1.88 12.56
CA VAL A 102 11.90 -1.41 12.23
C VAL A 102 11.59 -0.15 13.02
N LEU A 103 11.55 0.99 12.36
CA LEU A 103 11.08 2.23 12.96
C LEU A 103 9.56 2.31 12.88
N PHE A 104 8.94 2.60 14.01
CA PHE A 104 7.50 2.82 14.10
C PHE A 104 7.20 4.28 14.41
N ASP A 105 6.25 4.87 13.70
CA ASP A 105 5.76 6.21 14.01
C ASP A 105 5.17 6.25 15.43
N LYS A 106 5.72 7.14 16.24
CA LYS A 106 5.34 7.34 17.63
C LYS A 106 4.03 8.12 17.82
N LYS A 107 3.52 8.83 16.80
CA LYS A 107 2.33 9.70 16.90
C LYS A 107 1.13 9.01 17.55
N ASN A 108 0.77 7.84 17.05
CA ASN A 108 -0.37 7.08 17.55
C ASN A 108 -0.13 6.44 18.92
N PHE A 109 1.13 6.25 19.34
CA PHE A 109 1.48 5.62 20.62
C PHE A 109 1.57 6.63 21.77
N ILE A 110 1.97 7.86 21.49
CA ILE A 110 2.03 8.95 22.48
C ILE A 110 0.64 9.30 23.01
N GLN A 111 -0.39 9.21 22.16
CA GLN A 111 -1.76 9.61 22.48
C GLN A 111 -2.59 8.51 23.14
N ARG A 112 -2.19 7.24 23.03
CA ARG A 112 -2.97 6.10 23.55
C ARG A 112 -2.51 5.72 24.95
N ASN A 113 -3.39 5.91 25.93
CA ASN A 113 -3.26 5.32 27.25
C ASN A 113 -3.64 3.83 27.18
N THR A 114 -2.68 2.95 26.89
CA THR A 114 -2.97 1.51 26.88
C THR A 114 -1.88 0.69 27.56
N ASN A 115 -2.31 -0.15 28.49
CA ASN A 115 -1.55 -1.33 28.92
C ASN A 115 -1.52 -2.27 27.70
N ASN A 116 -0.35 -2.50 27.10
CA ASN A 116 -0.12 -3.39 25.93
C ASN A 116 -0.41 -2.81 24.53
N SER A 117 0.01 -1.57 24.26
CA SER A 117 0.12 -1.11 22.86
C SER A 117 1.08 -2.01 22.06
N SER A 118 0.65 -2.42 20.87
CA SER A 118 1.52 -3.11 19.91
C SER A 118 1.62 -2.35 18.59
N ALA A 119 2.83 -2.31 18.04
CA ALA A 119 3.08 -1.85 16.69
C ALA A 119 3.35 -3.06 15.81
N HIS A 120 2.68 -3.16 14.65
CA HIS A 120 2.68 -4.35 13.82
C HIS A 120 3.55 -4.18 12.58
N VAL A 121 4.16 -5.27 12.13
CA VAL A 121 4.94 -5.34 10.90
C VAL A 121 4.73 -6.72 10.27
N SER A 122 4.71 -6.78 8.94
CA SER A 122 4.63 -8.05 8.21
C SER A 122 6.03 -8.57 7.87
N THR A 123 6.17 -9.88 7.73
CA THR A 123 7.39 -10.51 7.18
C THR A 123 7.72 -10.01 5.77
N PHE A 124 6.72 -9.63 4.96
CA PHE A 124 6.96 -9.03 3.64
C PHE A 124 7.62 -7.65 3.72
N ASP A 125 7.30 -6.86 4.73
CA ASP A 125 7.94 -5.55 4.95
C ASP A 125 9.42 -5.75 5.29
N LEU A 126 9.69 -6.72 6.16
CA LEU A 126 11.05 -7.12 6.56
C LEU A 126 11.83 -7.66 5.36
N LEU A 127 11.23 -8.57 4.57
CA LEU A 127 11.85 -9.11 3.35
C LEU A 127 12.18 -8.01 2.35
N SER A 128 11.25 -7.07 2.15
CA SER A 128 11.42 -5.95 1.23
C SER A 128 12.60 -5.07 1.64
N ALA A 129 12.73 -4.75 2.94
CA ALA A 129 13.90 -4.03 3.45
C ALA A 129 15.19 -4.82 3.31
N GLN A 130 15.16 -6.12 3.58
CA GLN A 130 16.35 -6.97 3.45
C GLN A 130 16.87 -7.02 1.99
N GLN A 131 15.97 -7.01 1.01
CA GLN A 131 16.32 -7.05 -0.41
C GLN A 131 16.67 -5.67 -0.98
N LYS A 132 15.86 -4.65 -0.67
CA LYS A 132 15.94 -3.30 -1.26
C LYS A 132 16.72 -2.30 -0.39
N GLY A 133 17.12 -2.70 0.81
CA GLY A 133 17.76 -1.85 1.81
C GLY A 133 16.76 -1.15 2.74
N ILE A 134 15.85 -0.34 2.17
CA ILE A 134 14.87 0.45 2.93
C ILE A 134 13.48 0.15 2.39
N PHE A 135 12.53 -0.12 3.28
CA PHE A 135 11.12 -0.24 2.92
C PHE A 135 10.27 0.55 3.90
N THR A 136 9.55 1.54 3.39
CA THR A 136 8.64 2.37 4.18
C THR A 136 7.22 2.10 3.74
N LYS A 137 6.31 1.92 4.69
CA LYS A 137 4.88 1.90 4.43
C LYS A 137 4.09 2.70 5.44
N LYS A 138 2.90 3.14 5.03
CA LYS A 138 1.88 3.62 5.95
C LYS A 138 0.77 2.59 6.03
N ASP A 139 0.48 2.11 7.24
CA ASP A 139 -0.58 1.10 7.44
C ASP A 139 -1.98 1.74 7.40
N ILE A 140 -3.01 0.88 7.38
CA ILE A 140 -4.42 1.27 7.38
C ILE A 140 -4.86 2.11 8.61
N ARG A 141 -4.04 2.17 9.66
CA ARG A 141 -4.26 2.99 10.86
C ARG A 141 -3.47 4.29 10.82
N GLY A 142 -2.81 4.58 9.69
CA GLY A 142 -1.98 5.75 9.47
C GLY A 142 -0.60 5.70 10.14
N ASN A 143 -0.17 4.56 10.68
CA ASN A 143 1.17 4.43 11.24
C ASN A 143 2.21 4.32 10.12
N LEU A 144 3.21 5.21 10.11
CA LEU A 144 4.39 5.02 9.28
C LEU A 144 5.28 3.93 9.90
N ILE A 145 5.67 2.95 9.11
CA ILE A 145 6.52 1.82 9.50
C ILE A 145 7.66 1.76 8.49
N THR A 146 8.90 1.86 8.97
CA THR A 146 10.09 1.79 8.11
C THR A 146 10.95 0.61 8.53
N CYS A 147 11.04 -0.39 7.67
CA CYS A 147 11.95 -1.51 7.82
C CYS A 147 13.28 -1.18 7.12
N LEU A 148 14.39 -1.49 7.79
CA LEU A 148 15.74 -1.10 7.38
C LEU A 148 16.68 -2.28 7.52
N ARG A 149 17.39 -2.58 6.44
CA ARG A 149 18.55 -3.48 6.50
C ARG A 149 19.58 -2.87 7.45
N ARG A 150 20.24 -3.73 8.22
CA ARG A 150 21.12 -3.35 9.33
C ARG A 150 22.15 -2.26 8.97
N ASP A 151 22.78 -2.38 7.80
CA ASP A 151 23.80 -1.47 7.28
C ASP A 151 23.30 -0.05 6.98
N LEU A 152 21.98 0.18 6.90
CA LEU A 152 21.40 1.46 6.50
C LEU A 152 20.78 2.25 7.64
N ILE A 153 20.74 1.70 8.87
CA ILE A 153 20.04 2.34 9.99
C ILE A 153 20.61 3.71 10.35
N SER A 154 21.93 3.83 10.43
CA SER A 154 22.60 5.08 10.84
C SER A 154 22.41 6.17 9.79
N VAL A 155 22.58 5.84 8.50
CA VAL A 155 22.33 6.77 7.39
C VAL A 155 20.88 7.22 7.39
N PHE A 156 19.93 6.30 7.58
CA PHE A 156 18.51 6.63 7.58
C PHE A 156 18.11 7.55 8.74
N LEU A 157 18.56 7.25 9.96
CA LEU A 157 18.29 8.10 11.12
C LEU A 157 18.90 9.49 10.95
N SER A 158 20.12 9.60 10.41
CA SER A 158 20.74 10.90 10.09
C SER A 158 19.87 11.73 9.13
N ARG A 159 19.27 11.11 8.10
CA ARG A 159 18.35 11.80 7.17
C ARG A 159 17.09 12.29 7.87
N ILE A 160 16.51 11.50 8.79
CA ILE A 160 15.36 11.93 9.60
C ILE A 160 15.73 13.12 10.48
N VAL A 161 16.87 13.03 11.18
CA VAL A 161 17.36 14.09 12.07
C VAL A 161 17.60 15.41 11.31
N ASN A 162 17.95 15.31 10.03
CA ASN A 162 18.12 16.44 9.12
C ASN A 162 16.82 16.89 8.41
N ASN A 163 15.65 16.33 8.77
CA ASN A 163 14.34 16.65 8.18
C ASN A 163 14.23 16.41 6.65
N GLU A 164 14.92 15.40 6.13
CA GLU A 164 14.82 15.04 4.71
C GLU A 164 13.53 14.28 4.37
N ILE A 165 13.04 14.43 3.13
CA ILE A 165 11.88 13.67 2.62
C ILE A 165 12.29 12.22 2.33
N ILE A 166 11.50 11.27 2.84
CA ILE A 166 11.80 9.82 2.80
C ILE A 166 10.92 9.05 1.81
N LEU A 167 9.83 9.65 1.33
CA LEU A 167 8.95 9.00 0.36
C LEU A 167 9.61 8.91 -1.02
N SER A 168 9.32 7.82 -1.74
CA SER A 168 9.77 7.66 -3.12
C SER A 168 9.04 8.63 -4.06
N LYS A 169 9.65 8.93 -5.21
CA LYS A 169 9.08 9.87 -6.19
C LYS A 169 7.74 9.39 -6.73
N GLU A 170 7.57 8.08 -6.89
CA GLU A 170 6.34 7.44 -7.35
C GLU A 170 5.20 7.65 -6.35
N ILE A 171 5.46 7.49 -5.05
CA ILE A 171 4.45 7.73 -4.01
C ILE A 171 4.06 9.21 -3.98
N LEU A 172 5.05 10.11 -4.08
CA LEU A 172 4.80 11.55 -4.11
C LEU A 172 3.95 11.97 -5.32
N LEU A 173 4.16 11.35 -6.49
CA LEU A 173 3.34 11.57 -7.68
C LEU A 173 1.86 11.28 -7.38
N PHE A 174 1.54 10.13 -6.78
CA PHE A 174 0.14 9.79 -6.50
C PHE A 174 -0.46 10.58 -5.35
N GLU A 175 0.33 11.01 -4.36
CA GLU A 175 -0.14 11.96 -3.35
C GLU A 175 -0.49 13.32 -3.95
N ASN A 176 0.30 13.79 -4.92
CA ASN A 176 0.02 15.05 -5.61
C ASN A 176 -1.18 14.91 -6.55
N PHE A 177 -1.33 13.78 -7.25
CA PHE A 177 -2.53 13.48 -8.02
C PHE A 177 -3.78 13.44 -7.11
N LYS A 178 -3.71 12.77 -5.95
CA LYS A 178 -4.79 12.72 -4.96
C LYS A 178 -5.25 14.12 -4.54
N ARG A 179 -4.31 15.04 -4.30
CA ARG A 179 -4.60 16.45 -3.93
C ARG A 179 -5.26 17.26 -5.06
N ASN A 180 -5.19 16.79 -6.30
CA ASN A 180 -5.84 17.41 -7.45
C ASN A 180 -7.28 16.90 -7.67
N LEU A 181 -7.71 15.87 -6.92
CA LEU A 181 -9.06 15.32 -7.01
C LEU A 181 -10.00 16.00 -6.01
N ASP A 182 -11.28 16.10 -6.39
CA ASP A 182 -12.38 16.41 -5.50
C ASP A 182 -12.71 15.21 -4.63
N ILE A 183 -13.30 15.45 -3.46
CA ILE A 183 -13.70 14.37 -2.55
C ILE A 183 -14.96 13.65 -3.04
N SER A 184 -15.84 14.30 -3.81
CA SER A 184 -17.14 13.76 -4.20
C SER A 184 -17.42 13.96 -5.70
N TYR A 185 -18.01 12.94 -6.32
CA TYR A 185 -18.30 12.93 -7.76
C TYR A 185 -19.71 12.42 -8.05
N SER A 186 -20.39 13.09 -8.99
CA SER A 186 -21.70 12.71 -9.53
C SER A 186 -21.56 12.08 -10.91
N GLY A 187 -22.22 10.93 -11.11
CA GLY A 187 -22.11 10.16 -12.35
C GLY A 187 -22.51 10.94 -13.60
N ILE A 188 -23.60 11.71 -13.57
CA ILE A 188 -24.03 12.53 -14.73
C ILE A 188 -22.98 13.60 -15.06
N GLN A 189 -22.42 14.26 -14.05
CA GLN A 189 -21.39 15.29 -14.26
C GLN A 189 -20.12 14.68 -14.87
N CYS A 190 -19.65 13.56 -14.33
CA CYS A 190 -18.49 12.85 -14.85
C CYS A 190 -18.70 12.40 -16.30
N TYR A 191 -19.88 11.86 -16.64
CA TYR A 191 -20.18 11.51 -18.02
C TYR A 191 -20.20 12.74 -18.94
N LYS A 192 -20.85 13.84 -18.53
CA LYS A 192 -20.89 15.07 -19.33
C LYS A 192 -19.50 15.60 -19.63
N GLU A 193 -18.61 15.62 -18.63
CA GLU A 193 -17.21 16.05 -18.79
C GLU A 193 -16.46 15.14 -19.78
N MET A 194 -16.48 13.82 -19.57
CA MET A 194 -15.80 12.88 -20.48
C MET A 194 -16.37 12.92 -21.91
N ILE A 195 -17.67 13.16 -22.06
CA ILE A 195 -18.32 13.30 -23.37
C ILE A 195 -17.89 14.59 -24.07
N PHE A 196 -17.90 15.70 -23.35
CA PHE A 196 -17.48 17.01 -23.86
C PHE A 196 -16.03 16.97 -24.35
N GLU A 197 -15.13 16.39 -23.56
CA GLU A 197 -13.71 16.21 -23.87
C GLU A 197 -13.44 15.05 -24.84
N LYS A 198 -14.50 14.40 -25.35
CA LYS A 198 -14.44 13.27 -26.30
C LYS A 198 -13.57 12.09 -25.83
N TYR A 199 -13.39 11.91 -24.52
CA TYR A 199 -12.55 10.85 -23.95
C TYR A 199 -12.93 9.45 -24.48
N ARG A 200 -11.95 8.58 -24.71
CA ARG A 200 -12.15 7.29 -25.41
C ARG A 200 -13.12 6.36 -24.66
N ASN A 201 -13.06 6.35 -23.34
CA ASN A 201 -13.87 5.47 -22.48
C ASN A 201 -15.12 6.15 -21.89
N LYS A 202 -15.53 7.30 -22.44
CA LYS A 202 -16.65 8.13 -21.95
C LYS A 202 -18.01 7.43 -21.80
N PHE A 203 -18.19 6.23 -22.37
CA PHE A 203 -19.46 5.48 -22.31
C PHE A 203 -19.38 4.19 -21.50
N GLN A 204 -18.28 3.95 -20.80
CA GLN A 204 -18.15 2.74 -19.99
C GLN A 204 -19.03 2.82 -18.73
N PRO A 205 -19.72 1.72 -18.35
CA PRO A 205 -20.72 1.74 -17.28
C PRO A 205 -20.11 1.82 -15.87
N GLU A 206 -18.89 1.30 -15.67
CA GLU A 206 -18.11 1.48 -14.44
C GLU A 206 -17.44 2.86 -14.42
N TRP A 207 -18.25 3.92 -14.58
CA TRP A 207 -17.82 5.25 -14.96
C TRP A 207 -16.71 5.83 -14.09
N PHE A 208 -16.72 5.54 -12.78
CA PHE A 208 -15.75 6.15 -11.88
C PHE A 208 -14.32 5.66 -12.10
N GLY A 209 -14.13 4.38 -12.45
CA GLY A 209 -12.80 3.86 -12.80
C GLY A 209 -12.24 4.62 -14.01
N PHE A 210 -13.01 4.68 -15.09
CA PHE A 210 -12.62 5.37 -16.32
C PHE A 210 -12.49 6.89 -16.15
N TYR A 211 -13.26 7.49 -15.23
CA TYR A 211 -13.15 8.91 -14.93
C TYR A 211 -11.85 9.23 -14.17
N LEU A 212 -11.40 8.34 -13.27
CA LEU A 212 -10.08 8.48 -12.64
C LEU A 212 -8.94 8.32 -13.64
N GLU A 213 -9.04 7.38 -14.60
CA GLU A 213 -8.08 7.28 -15.70
C GLU A 213 -8.01 8.59 -16.50
N TYR A 214 -9.17 9.16 -16.87
CA TYR A 214 -9.26 10.46 -17.54
C TYR A 214 -8.59 11.58 -16.73
N LYS A 215 -8.89 11.68 -15.42
CA LYS A 215 -8.27 12.70 -14.55
C LYS A 215 -6.77 12.50 -14.40
N PHE A 216 -6.30 11.26 -14.32
CA PHE A 216 -4.88 10.97 -14.21
C PHE A 216 -4.11 11.33 -15.48
N GLU A 217 -4.64 10.99 -16.66
CA GLU A 217 -4.06 11.41 -17.94
C GLU A 217 -3.96 12.94 -18.02
N LYS A 218 -5.04 13.65 -17.68
CA LYS A 218 -5.05 15.12 -17.66
C LYS A 218 -4.02 15.69 -16.68
N PHE A 219 -3.92 15.12 -15.49
CA PHE A 219 -2.93 15.50 -14.48
C PHE A 219 -1.49 15.35 -15.00
N LEU A 220 -1.18 14.27 -15.71
CA LEU A 220 0.15 14.06 -16.31
C LEU A 220 0.44 15.03 -17.46
N GLU A 221 -0.57 15.42 -18.25
CA GLU A 221 -0.42 16.44 -19.29
C GLU A 221 -0.15 17.83 -18.69
N GLU A 222 -0.85 18.18 -17.60
CA GLU A 222 -0.65 19.44 -16.88
C GLU A 222 0.66 19.48 -16.09
N ASN A 223 1.26 18.31 -15.81
CA ASN A 223 2.50 18.17 -15.04
C ASN A 223 3.51 17.24 -15.75
N PRO A 224 4.10 17.67 -16.88
CA PRO A 224 4.93 16.79 -17.72
C PRO A 224 6.15 16.19 -17.03
N SER A 225 6.67 16.82 -15.97
CA SER A 225 7.81 16.28 -15.20
C SER A 225 7.50 14.91 -14.58
N TYR A 226 6.23 14.63 -14.23
CA TYR A 226 5.82 13.32 -13.71
C TYR A 226 5.85 12.21 -14.75
N LYS A 227 5.83 12.52 -16.05
CA LYS A 227 5.92 11.51 -17.12
C LYS A 227 7.25 10.76 -17.13
N SER A 228 8.31 11.36 -16.56
CA SER A 228 9.60 10.69 -16.34
C SER A 228 9.58 9.65 -15.22
N ILE A 229 8.54 9.67 -14.37
CA ILE A 229 8.35 8.74 -13.25
C ILE A 229 7.30 7.69 -13.60
N CYS A 230 6.17 8.12 -14.15
CA CYS A 230 5.07 7.23 -14.55
C CYS A 230 4.27 7.83 -15.70
N PHE A 231 3.90 7.01 -16.67
CA PHE A 231 3.02 7.41 -17.76
C PHE A 231 1.86 6.41 -17.97
N TYR A 232 0.78 6.93 -18.53
CA TYR A 232 -0.44 6.16 -18.80
C TYR A 232 -0.36 5.46 -20.17
N GLN A 233 -0.69 4.17 -20.23
CA GLN A 233 -0.60 3.32 -21.43
C GLN A 233 -1.99 3.06 -22.05
N SER A 234 -2.42 3.94 -22.94
CA SER A 234 -3.77 3.89 -23.55
C SER A 234 -3.91 2.96 -24.75
N LYS A 235 -2.82 2.64 -25.44
CA LYS A 235 -2.82 1.79 -26.65
C LYS A 235 -1.92 0.60 -26.42
N LYS A 236 -2.51 -0.59 -26.44
CA LYS A 236 -1.81 -1.84 -26.21
C LYS A 236 -1.92 -2.72 -27.44
N SER A 237 -0.78 -3.18 -27.96
CA SER A 237 -0.78 -4.19 -29.01
C SER A 237 -1.27 -5.53 -28.46
N LYS A 238 -1.68 -6.47 -29.32
CA LYS A 238 -2.29 -7.76 -28.91
C LYS A 238 -1.38 -8.62 -28.01
N ASN A 239 -0.08 -8.33 -27.98
CA ASN A 239 0.93 -9.05 -27.20
C ASN A 239 1.40 -8.30 -25.93
N GLU A 240 0.99 -7.04 -25.77
CA GLU A 240 1.39 -6.21 -24.62
C GLU A 240 0.59 -6.56 -23.36
N ILE A 241 1.20 -6.28 -22.21
CA ILE A 241 0.59 -6.53 -20.90
C ILE A 241 -0.50 -5.49 -20.65
N ASP A 242 -1.70 -5.94 -20.32
CA ASP A 242 -2.86 -5.07 -20.09
C ASP A 242 -2.90 -4.47 -18.68
N LEU A 243 -2.08 -3.43 -18.48
CA LEU A 243 -1.96 -2.61 -17.26
C LEU A 243 -1.90 -1.11 -17.62
N ASP A 244 -2.56 -0.24 -16.87
CA ASP A 244 -2.75 1.18 -17.25
C ASP A 244 -1.50 2.05 -17.10
N LEU A 245 -0.55 1.65 -16.26
CA LEU A 245 0.56 2.47 -15.81
C LEU A 245 1.91 1.80 -16.11
N ASN A 246 2.87 2.60 -16.55
CA ASN A 246 4.26 2.20 -16.70
C ASN A 246 5.16 3.16 -15.91
N PHE A 247 5.98 2.58 -15.03
CA PHE A 247 6.92 3.29 -14.17
C PHE A 247 8.31 3.35 -14.82
N ASN A 248 8.39 4.02 -15.97
CA ASN A 248 9.61 4.22 -16.73
C ASN A 248 10.38 2.91 -17.03
N ASP A 249 9.65 1.91 -17.48
CA ASP A 249 10.08 0.55 -17.81
C ASP A 249 10.70 -0.25 -16.67
N GLU A 250 10.65 0.25 -15.43
CA GLU A 250 11.08 -0.52 -14.25
C GLU A 250 10.04 -1.56 -13.84
N PHE A 251 8.76 -1.20 -13.91
CA PHE A 251 7.61 -2.06 -13.63
C PHE A 251 6.30 -1.46 -14.12
N LEU A 252 5.22 -2.24 -14.04
CA LEU A 252 3.88 -1.84 -14.48
C LEU A 252 2.92 -1.68 -13.30
N GLY A 253 1.80 -0.99 -13.53
CA GLY A 253 0.73 -0.88 -12.56
C GLY A 253 -0.62 -0.54 -13.15
N ASP A 254 -1.62 -0.39 -12.29
CA ASP A 254 -3.01 -0.19 -12.71
C ASP A 254 -3.76 0.73 -11.75
N LEU A 255 -4.65 1.56 -12.29
CA LEU A 255 -5.54 2.41 -11.50
C LEU A 255 -6.77 1.59 -11.13
N LYS A 256 -7.04 1.47 -9.82
CA LYS A 256 -8.19 0.72 -9.31
C LYS A 256 -9.11 1.62 -8.52
N THR A 257 -10.40 1.40 -8.67
CA THR A 257 -11.42 1.90 -7.74
C THR A 257 -11.93 0.74 -6.90
N HIS A 258 -12.15 0.99 -5.61
CA HIS A 258 -12.66 -0.01 -4.69
C HIS A 258 -13.73 0.59 -3.78
N SER A 259 -14.93 0.01 -3.84
CA SER A 259 -15.99 0.34 -2.89
C SER A 259 -15.66 -0.25 -1.52
N ASN A 260 -15.78 0.56 -0.46
CA ASN A 260 -15.54 0.13 0.92
C ASN A 260 -16.50 -0.98 1.39
N ASP A 261 -17.64 -1.17 0.73
CA ASP A 261 -18.58 -2.26 1.04
C ASP A 261 -18.14 -3.61 0.45
N SER A 262 -17.21 -3.60 -0.51
CA SER A 262 -16.70 -4.84 -1.13
C SER A 262 -15.70 -5.56 -0.22
N GLY A 263 -15.79 -6.89 -0.12
CA GLY A 263 -14.86 -7.71 0.68
C GLY A 263 -13.45 -7.85 0.09
N ALA A 264 -13.25 -7.46 -1.18
CA ALA A 264 -11.99 -7.65 -1.88
C ALA A 264 -11.79 -6.66 -3.03
N ILE A 265 -10.53 -6.40 -3.37
CA ILE A 265 -10.12 -5.63 -4.54
C ILE A 265 -9.96 -6.62 -5.70
N LEU A 266 -10.66 -6.36 -6.81
CA LEU A 266 -10.50 -7.11 -8.04
C LEU A 266 -9.36 -6.51 -8.88
N GLY A 267 -8.40 -7.33 -9.25
CA GLY A 267 -7.27 -6.93 -10.08
C GLY A 267 -7.50 -7.19 -11.56
N ASN A 268 -6.39 -7.28 -12.29
CA ASN A 268 -6.33 -7.59 -13.71
C ASN A 268 -6.39 -9.11 -13.94
N ASP A 269 -6.48 -9.51 -15.21
CA ASP A 269 -6.46 -10.90 -15.60
C ASP A 269 -5.15 -11.58 -15.16
N LEU A 270 -5.27 -12.83 -14.70
CA LEU A 270 -4.16 -13.58 -14.12
C LEU A 270 -2.95 -13.68 -15.06
N ILE A 271 -3.19 -13.79 -16.37
CA ILE A 271 -2.14 -13.86 -17.39
C ILE A 271 -1.33 -12.56 -17.44
N ASN A 272 -1.99 -11.40 -17.41
CA ASN A 272 -1.30 -10.10 -17.46
C ASN A 272 -0.49 -9.85 -16.19
N VAL A 273 -1.04 -10.22 -15.03
CA VAL A 273 -0.31 -10.17 -13.76
C VAL A 273 0.93 -11.05 -13.79
N ASN A 274 0.81 -12.31 -14.20
CA ASN A 274 1.96 -13.22 -14.25
C ASN A 274 3.04 -12.73 -15.20
N LYS A 275 2.67 -12.25 -16.41
CA LYS A 275 3.61 -11.66 -17.35
C LYS A 275 4.34 -10.43 -16.77
N ALA A 276 3.62 -9.56 -16.05
CA ALA A 276 4.23 -8.41 -15.39
C ALA A 276 5.24 -8.84 -14.31
N LEU A 277 4.89 -9.86 -13.52
CA LEU A 277 5.78 -10.40 -12.49
C LEU A 277 7.00 -11.10 -13.08
N GLU A 278 6.84 -11.83 -14.19
CA GLU A 278 7.95 -12.48 -14.91
C GLU A 278 8.92 -11.45 -15.49
N ASN A 279 8.39 -10.38 -16.10
CA ASN A 279 9.21 -9.37 -16.77
C ASN A 279 9.87 -8.37 -15.82
N TYR A 280 9.15 -7.94 -14.77
CA TYR A 280 9.55 -6.81 -13.92
C TYR A 280 9.73 -7.18 -12.45
N GLY A 281 9.38 -8.40 -12.03
CA GLY A 281 9.49 -8.88 -10.65
C GLY A 281 8.43 -8.31 -9.68
N LYS A 282 7.75 -7.22 -10.04
CA LYS A 282 6.69 -6.57 -9.27
C LYS A 282 5.68 -5.85 -10.16
N LEU A 283 4.52 -5.53 -9.61
CA LEU A 283 3.53 -4.62 -10.19
C LEU A 283 2.79 -3.86 -9.09
N TRP A 284 2.27 -2.67 -9.38
CA TRP A 284 1.53 -1.86 -8.40
C TRP A 284 0.05 -1.69 -8.77
N TYR A 285 -0.82 -1.76 -7.76
CA TYR A 285 -2.18 -1.24 -7.86
C TYR A 285 -2.31 0.05 -7.06
N ILE A 286 -2.75 1.10 -7.75
CA ILE A 286 -3.06 2.41 -7.17
C ILE A 286 -4.57 2.44 -6.93
N VAL A 287 -4.97 2.20 -5.69
CA VAL A 287 -6.36 1.93 -5.33
C VAL A 287 -6.97 3.16 -4.68
N PHE A 288 -7.99 3.71 -5.32
CA PHE A 288 -8.84 4.76 -4.78
C PHE A 288 -10.06 4.12 -4.12
N ASN A 289 -10.04 4.09 -2.79
CA ASN A 289 -11.15 3.61 -1.98
C ASN A 289 -12.24 4.68 -1.93
N HIS A 290 -13.49 4.25 -2.05
CA HIS A 290 -14.62 5.15 -2.04
C HIS A 290 -15.85 4.52 -1.39
N ASP A 291 -16.75 5.38 -0.91
CA ASP A 291 -18.13 5.00 -0.61
C ASP A 291 -18.98 5.20 -1.87
N THR A 292 -20.07 4.45 -2.00
CA THR A 292 -20.92 4.48 -3.19
C THR A 292 -22.38 4.64 -2.81
N ILE A 293 -23.04 5.58 -3.48
CA ILE A 293 -24.50 5.64 -3.49
C ILE A 293 -24.95 4.98 -4.79
N LEU A 294 -25.75 3.92 -4.70
CA LEU A 294 -26.26 3.23 -5.88
C LEU A 294 -27.33 4.06 -6.59
N ASP A 295 -27.37 3.98 -7.92
CA ASP A 295 -28.35 4.72 -8.72
C ASP A 295 -29.79 4.22 -8.50
N SER A 296 -29.94 2.97 -8.06
CA SER A 296 -31.23 2.43 -7.61
C SER A 296 -31.83 3.16 -6.42
N GLU A 297 -31.01 3.82 -5.59
CA GLU A 297 -31.47 4.61 -4.44
C GLU A 297 -31.86 6.05 -4.84
N ARG A 298 -31.58 6.43 -6.09
CA ARG A 298 -31.75 7.80 -6.62
C ARG A 298 -32.58 7.81 -7.91
N GLY A 299 -33.60 6.95 -7.99
CA GLY A 299 -34.57 6.97 -9.09
C GLY A 299 -34.02 6.55 -10.47
N PHE A 300 -32.84 5.94 -10.50
CA PHE A 300 -32.15 5.49 -11.71
C PHE A 300 -31.76 6.63 -12.68
N GLU A 301 -31.49 7.81 -12.16
CA GLU A 301 -31.19 9.03 -12.94
C GLU A 301 -29.95 8.86 -13.83
N VAL A 302 -28.85 8.34 -13.27
CA VAL A 302 -27.60 8.14 -14.03
C VAL A 302 -27.79 7.07 -15.10
N THR A 303 -28.50 5.98 -14.77
CA THR A 303 -28.78 4.88 -15.70
C THR A 303 -29.59 5.35 -16.89
N LYS A 304 -30.67 6.12 -16.64
CA LYS A 304 -31.52 6.68 -17.70
C LYS A 304 -30.74 7.66 -18.57
N PHE A 305 -29.96 8.55 -17.96
CA PHE A 305 -29.07 9.47 -18.67
C PHE A 305 -28.10 8.71 -19.59
N TRP A 306 -27.33 7.77 -19.03
CA TRP A 306 -26.31 7.02 -19.76
C TRP A 306 -26.90 6.19 -20.92
N ASN A 307 -27.98 5.45 -20.68
CA ASN A 307 -28.64 4.67 -21.73
C ASN A 307 -29.33 5.56 -22.78
N GLY A 308 -29.81 6.74 -22.40
CA GLY A 308 -30.36 7.75 -23.32
C GLY A 308 -29.29 8.31 -24.27
N VAL A 309 -28.12 8.65 -23.74
CA VAL A 309 -26.97 9.09 -24.55
C VAL A 309 -26.51 7.98 -25.51
N LEU A 310 -26.54 6.72 -25.06
CA LEU A 310 -26.24 5.54 -25.88
C LEU A 310 -27.37 5.13 -26.83
N LYS A 311 -28.53 5.81 -26.79
CA LYS A 311 -29.72 5.49 -27.60
C LYS A 311 -30.19 4.04 -27.47
N LYS A 312 -30.06 3.44 -26.28
CA LYS A 312 -30.54 2.07 -26.04
C LYS A 312 -32.05 2.02 -25.92
N LYS A 313 -32.66 0.95 -26.45
CA LYS A 313 -34.09 0.67 -26.27
C LYS A 313 -34.44 0.40 -24.79
N ASN A 314 -33.61 -0.39 -24.11
CA ASN A 314 -33.78 -0.65 -22.68
C ASN A 314 -33.01 0.38 -21.84
N LEU A 315 -33.73 1.40 -21.35
CA LEU A 315 -33.16 2.46 -20.52
C LEU A 315 -32.75 1.99 -19.11
N MET A 316 -33.15 0.79 -18.69
CA MET A 316 -32.83 0.21 -17.39
C MET A 316 -31.66 -0.79 -17.46
N SER A 317 -31.01 -0.93 -18.61
CA SER A 317 -29.80 -1.74 -18.76
C SER A 317 -28.74 -1.30 -17.74
N TYR A 318 -28.17 -2.26 -17.00
CA TYR A 318 -27.12 -2.05 -15.98
C TYR A 318 -27.56 -1.28 -14.70
N SER A 319 -28.85 -0.96 -14.56
CA SER A 319 -29.43 -0.25 -13.41
C SER A 319 -29.01 -0.77 -12.02
N ARG A 320 -28.87 -2.10 -11.87
CA ARG A 320 -28.52 -2.73 -10.58
C ARG A 320 -27.08 -2.45 -10.10
N ARG A 321 -26.18 -2.04 -10.98
CA ARG A 321 -24.75 -1.82 -10.68
C ARG A 321 -24.32 -0.37 -10.87
N MET A 322 -25.16 0.44 -11.51
CA MET A 322 -24.86 1.83 -11.79
C MET A 322 -24.67 2.59 -10.47
N LYS A 323 -23.58 3.36 -10.39
CA LYS A 323 -23.31 4.24 -9.26
C LYS A 323 -23.94 5.59 -9.55
N HIS A 324 -24.69 6.13 -8.59
CA HIS A 324 -25.18 7.50 -8.68
C HIS A 324 -24.03 8.49 -8.46
N SER A 325 -23.32 8.29 -7.35
CA SER A 325 -22.24 9.14 -6.89
C SER A 325 -21.26 8.35 -6.05
N VAL A 326 -20.06 8.88 -5.91
CA VAL A 326 -18.99 8.29 -5.09
C VAL A 326 -18.36 9.37 -4.23
N VAL A 327 -17.87 8.96 -3.07
CA VAL A 327 -17.10 9.80 -2.15
C VAL A 327 -15.76 9.12 -1.91
N LEU A 328 -14.66 9.77 -2.29
CA LEU A 328 -13.31 9.26 -2.08
C LEU A 328 -12.95 9.27 -0.60
N ILE A 329 -12.34 8.19 -0.12
CA ILE A 329 -12.03 7.96 1.30
C ILE A 329 -10.53 7.81 1.53
N SER A 330 -9.85 7.00 0.73
CA SER A 330 -8.40 6.85 0.81
C SER A 330 -7.75 6.45 -0.51
N LEU A 331 -6.46 6.74 -0.60
CA LEU A 331 -5.53 6.22 -1.60
C LEU A 331 -4.70 5.11 -0.94
N MET A 332 -4.65 3.93 -1.57
CA MET A 332 -3.72 2.87 -1.22
C MET A 332 -2.82 2.53 -2.40
N ILE A 333 -1.57 2.17 -2.14
CA ILE A 333 -0.68 1.56 -3.12
C ILE A 333 -0.36 0.15 -2.65
N LEU A 334 -0.63 -0.83 -3.51
CA LEU A 334 -0.42 -2.24 -3.25
C LEU A 334 0.65 -2.78 -4.22
N GLU A 335 1.74 -3.34 -3.71
CA GLU A 335 2.74 -4.05 -4.52
C GLU A 335 2.43 -5.54 -4.53
N ILE A 336 2.30 -6.12 -5.72
CA ILE A 336 2.32 -7.58 -5.92
C ILE A 336 3.71 -7.94 -6.45
N ASN A 337 4.31 -8.99 -5.89
CA ASN A 337 5.60 -9.53 -6.31
C ASN A 337 5.61 -11.05 -6.13
N LYS A 338 6.72 -11.70 -6.55
CA LYS A 338 6.83 -13.16 -6.53
C LYS A 338 6.67 -13.80 -5.13
N TYR A 339 6.85 -13.03 -4.05
CA TYR A 339 6.78 -13.53 -2.69
C TYR A 339 5.37 -13.42 -2.12
N ASN A 340 4.67 -12.30 -2.33
CA ASN A 340 3.33 -12.10 -1.78
C ASN A 340 2.19 -12.58 -2.71
N GLN A 341 2.49 -12.92 -3.97
CA GLN A 341 1.49 -13.45 -4.92
C GLN A 341 0.77 -14.71 -4.41
N ILE A 342 1.38 -15.47 -3.49
CA ILE A 342 0.77 -16.65 -2.86
C ILE A 342 -0.51 -16.31 -2.08
N TYR A 343 -0.69 -15.05 -1.68
CA TYR A 343 -1.87 -14.55 -0.98
C TYR A 343 -2.99 -14.07 -1.93
N LEU A 344 -2.75 -14.09 -3.24
CA LEU A 344 -3.77 -13.78 -4.22
C LEU A 344 -4.76 -14.93 -4.32
N SER A 345 -6.03 -14.57 -4.44
CA SER A 345 -7.09 -15.53 -4.76
C SER A 345 -7.56 -15.34 -6.20
N LYS A 346 -8.12 -16.40 -6.79
CA LYS A 346 -8.69 -16.35 -8.15
C LYS A 346 -10.14 -15.88 -8.09
N PHE A 347 -10.53 -15.01 -9.01
CA PHE A 347 -11.90 -14.59 -9.26
C PHE A 347 -12.35 -15.04 -10.65
N ASN A 348 -13.29 -15.98 -10.70
CA ASN A 348 -13.86 -16.48 -11.94
C ASN A 348 -14.96 -15.53 -12.41
N GLN A 349 -14.71 -14.82 -13.51
CA GLN A 349 -15.56 -13.72 -14.02
C GLN A 349 -16.86 -14.18 -14.70
N GLY A 350 -17.13 -15.49 -14.74
CA GLY A 350 -18.28 -16.06 -15.47
C GLY A 350 -18.02 -16.16 -16.98
N ILE A 351 -19.03 -15.86 -17.78
CA ILE A 351 -19.06 -16.07 -19.23
C ILE A 351 -19.16 -14.73 -19.97
N ASN A 352 -18.50 -14.61 -21.12
CA ASN A 352 -18.57 -13.46 -22.02
C ASN A 352 -19.88 -13.42 -22.83
N SER A 353 -20.14 -12.30 -23.50
CA SER A 353 -21.27 -12.17 -24.45
C SER A 353 -21.18 -13.11 -25.65
N ASN A 354 -20.01 -13.69 -25.92
CA ASN A 354 -19.79 -14.72 -26.95
C ASN A 354 -19.86 -16.16 -26.40
N SER A 355 -20.42 -16.35 -25.21
CA SER A 355 -20.57 -17.64 -24.53
C SER A 355 -19.28 -18.36 -24.13
N LEU A 356 -18.11 -17.72 -24.28
CA LEU A 356 -16.83 -18.27 -23.79
C LEU A 356 -16.56 -17.87 -22.33
N PRO A 357 -15.94 -18.74 -21.51
CA PRO A 357 -15.49 -18.36 -20.18
C PRO A 357 -14.57 -17.15 -20.22
N ARG A 358 -14.77 -16.21 -19.30
CA ARG A 358 -13.85 -15.10 -19.10
C ARG A 358 -12.59 -15.58 -18.40
N ASN A 359 -11.45 -15.05 -18.80
CA ASN A 359 -10.19 -15.30 -18.10
C ASN A 359 -10.35 -14.95 -16.61
N PRO A 360 -9.77 -15.74 -15.69
CA PRO A 360 -9.83 -15.42 -14.28
C PRO A 360 -9.03 -14.16 -13.96
N LYS A 361 -9.54 -13.37 -13.03
CA LYS A 361 -8.83 -12.23 -12.44
C LYS A 361 -8.18 -12.59 -11.12
N ILE A 362 -7.17 -11.83 -10.74
CA ILE A 362 -6.68 -11.89 -9.36
C ILE A 362 -7.62 -11.11 -8.43
N LYS A 363 -7.67 -11.53 -7.17
CA LYS A 363 -8.46 -10.93 -6.11
C LYS A 363 -7.63 -10.82 -4.84
N ILE A 364 -7.50 -9.61 -4.32
CA ILE A 364 -6.86 -9.30 -3.03
C ILE A 364 -7.95 -9.19 -1.97
N ASN A 365 -8.04 -10.16 -1.07
CA ASN A 365 -9.03 -10.12 0.02
C ASN A 365 -8.58 -9.14 1.11
N LYS A 366 -9.53 -8.41 1.71
CA LYS A 366 -9.24 -7.40 2.75
C LYS A 366 -8.45 -7.95 3.95
N ASN A 367 -8.66 -9.20 4.33
CA ASN A 367 -7.98 -9.83 5.46
C ASN A 367 -6.47 -10.02 5.26
N VAL A 368 -5.99 -10.03 4.01
CA VAL A 368 -4.57 -10.21 3.64
C VAL A 368 -3.96 -8.98 2.95
N ILE A 369 -4.70 -7.86 2.89
CA ILE A 369 -4.27 -6.65 2.16
C ILE A 369 -2.91 -6.10 2.63
N ASN A 370 -2.59 -6.27 3.92
CA ASN A 370 -1.34 -5.80 4.51
C ASN A 370 -0.08 -6.49 3.97
N ASN A 371 -0.20 -7.63 3.27
CA ASN A 371 0.91 -8.29 2.58
C ASN A 371 1.27 -7.60 1.25
N PHE A 372 0.37 -6.76 0.75
CA PHE A 372 0.54 -6.00 -0.49
C PHE A 372 0.72 -4.50 -0.21
N LEU A 373 0.15 -3.99 0.88
CA LEU A 373 0.13 -2.57 1.21
C LEU A 373 1.53 -1.98 1.40
N ILE A 374 1.89 -1.02 0.54
CA ILE A 374 3.11 -0.23 0.66
C ILE A 374 2.83 1.24 1.00
N TYR A 375 1.61 1.73 0.78
CA TYR A 375 1.23 3.10 1.14
C TYR A 375 -0.28 3.24 1.35
N ASP A 376 -0.71 4.02 2.33
CA ASP A 376 -2.10 4.41 2.58
C ASP A 376 -2.19 5.88 3.01
N SER A 377 -3.18 6.59 2.50
CA SER A 377 -3.41 8.00 2.82
C SER A 377 -4.87 8.37 2.67
N LYS A 378 -5.43 9.06 3.66
CA LYS A 378 -6.81 9.55 3.62
C LYS A 378 -6.94 10.74 2.67
N PHE A 379 -8.15 10.92 2.13
CA PHE A 379 -8.57 12.15 1.46
C PHE A 379 -8.84 13.25 2.47
#